data_AF-A0A4R5LAX8-F1
#
_entry.id   AF-A0A4R5LAX8-F1
#
_cell.length_a   1.000
_cell.length_b   1.000
_cell.length_c   1.000
_cell.angle_alpha   90.00
_cell.angle_beta   90.00
_cell.angle_gamma   90.00
#
_symmetry.space_group_name_H-M   'P 1'
#
loop_
_entity.id
_entity.type
_entity.pdbx_description
1 polymer ?
#
loop_
_entity_poly.entity_id
_entity_poly.type
_entity_poly.pdbx_seq_one_letter_code
_entity_poly.pdbx_strand_id
1 'polypeptide(L)'
;MPNDGVILAKCNAAPNHENVSVYSAWITRGLRYSRHCGDGARLRRCTILSAVRSRAEDQPYRCEGYRLDDVRNGGTWRHEGVPYYSQWGSADWVAPIVERGADPCEDPHWRASGFTEADAYRFWAKRLCGLTCLESALDYWGVAHAPRAQMLEEALQHGVYRVREDGGVDGLIYRPFAGWVEAAFGVHVEVMIDEDIAASAARVDADTLAIVSVSPEIRYPERENPGQGGHLILLHGRGDGGVWFHNPSGVAPYQADVWLPYETVARFHARRGMAIRRPR
;
A
#
# COMPACT_ATOMS: atom_id res chain seq x y z
N MET A 1 -22.76 22.79 1.16
CA MET A 1 -23.23 22.68 2.56
C MET A 1 -22.39 21.59 3.22
N PRO A 2 -21.80 21.82 4.40
CA PRO A 2 -20.66 21.04 4.88
C PRO A 2 -21.03 19.60 5.27
N ASN A 3 -20.02 18.73 5.14
CA ASN A 3 -19.98 17.34 5.60
C ASN A 3 -20.40 17.20 7.07
N ASP A 4 -21.47 16.48 7.34
CA ASP A 4 -21.79 15.99 8.68
C ASP A 4 -21.29 14.55 8.81
N GLY A 5 -19.98 14.44 9.11
CA GLY A 5 -19.30 13.18 9.36
C GLY A 5 -19.82 12.51 10.64
N VAL A 6 -20.36 11.30 10.50
CA VAL A 6 -20.63 10.40 11.63
C VAL A 6 -19.35 9.62 11.93
N ILE A 7 -18.76 9.85 13.10
CA ILE A 7 -17.62 9.08 13.60
C ILE A 7 -18.16 7.89 14.39
N LEU A 8 -17.93 6.67 13.90
CA LEU A 8 -18.14 5.44 14.68
C LEU A 8 -16.81 5.09 15.37
N ALA A 9 -16.79 5.13 16.70
CA ALA A 9 -15.68 4.61 17.48
C ALA A 9 -16.01 3.16 17.89
N LYS A 10 -15.14 2.21 17.52
CA LYS A 10 -15.21 0.83 18.02
C LYS A 10 -14.17 0.69 19.13
N CYS A 11 -14.63 0.65 20.39
CA CYS A 11 -13.77 0.35 21.52
C CYS A 11 -13.75 -1.16 21.73
N ASN A 12 -12.63 -1.82 21.45
CA ASN A 12 -12.42 -3.22 21.84
C ASN A 12 -11.88 -3.26 23.27
N ALA A 13 -12.45 -4.11 24.12
CA ALA A 13 -11.89 -4.42 25.45
C ALA A 13 -10.77 -5.47 25.32
N ALA A 14 -9.76 -5.37 26.18
CA ALA A 14 -8.66 -6.33 26.29
C ALA A 14 -9.16 -7.76 26.59
N PRO A 15 -8.40 -8.81 26.21
CA PRO A 15 -8.86 -10.19 26.25
C PRO A 15 -8.77 -10.72 27.68
N ASN A 16 -9.82 -10.59 28.49
CA ASN A 16 -10.01 -11.38 29.72
C ASN A 16 -11.43 -11.27 30.34
N HIS A 17 -12.47 -11.04 29.55
CA HIS A 17 -13.84 -11.14 30.03
C HIS A 17 -14.72 -11.91 29.03
N GLU A 18 -15.12 -13.12 29.43
CA GLU A 18 -16.19 -13.89 28.80
C GLU A 18 -17.51 -13.12 28.94
N ASN A 19 -17.96 -12.52 27.83
CA ASN A 19 -19.32 -12.17 27.41
C ASN A 19 -19.26 -10.93 26.51
N VAL A 20 -19.13 -11.15 25.20
CA VAL A 20 -19.14 -10.08 24.21
C VAL A 20 -20.60 -9.76 23.84
N SER A 21 -21.13 -8.65 24.34
CA SER A 21 -22.28 -7.98 23.72
C SER A 21 -21.76 -6.78 22.92
N VAL A 22 -21.90 -6.85 21.60
CA VAL A 22 -21.60 -5.74 20.69
C VAL A 22 -22.69 -4.69 20.86
N TYR A 23 -22.34 -3.52 21.40
CA TYR A 23 -23.26 -2.37 21.42
C TYR A 23 -22.89 -1.38 20.32
N SER A 24 -23.79 -1.20 19.37
CA SER A 24 -23.74 -0.12 18.38
C SER A 24 -24.48 1.09 18.96
N ALA A 25 -23.77 2.20 19.21
CA ALA A 25 -24.41 3.45 19.61
C ALA A 25 -24.41 4.44 18.44
N TRP A 26 -25.60 4.89 18.05
CA TRP A 26 -25.80 5.95 17.05
C TRP A 26 -25.78 7.30 17.77
N ILE A 27 -24.82 8.17 17.46
CA ILE A 27 -24.82 9.55 17.96
C ILE A 27 -25.32 10.46 16.84
N THR A 28 -26.62 10.75 16.83
CA THR A 28 -27.20 11.87 16.08
C THR A 28 -27.31 13.08 17.00
N ARG A 29 -26.61 14.18 16.71
CA ARG A 29 -26.80 15.46 17.43
C ARG A 29 -28.14 16.06 17.03
N GLY A 30 -29.08 16.14 17.97
CA GLY A 30 -30.34 16.85 17.75
C GLY A 30 -31.41 16.63 18.82
N LEU A 31 -31.11 16.81 20.11
CA LEU A 31 -32.17 16.87 21.13
C LEU A 31 -31.92 18.01 22.12
N ARG A 32 -32.73 19.07 22.00
CA ARG A 32 -32.99 20.04 23.08
C ARG A 32 -33.71 19.29 24.20
N TYR A 33 -33.37 19.55 25.47
CA TYR A 33 -34.17 19.08 26.59
C TYR A 33 -34.71 20.23 27.43
N SER A 34 -36.05 20.27 27.50
CA SER A 34 -36.86 20.96 28.50
C SER A 34 -37.04 20.04 29.72
N ARG A 35 -37.08 20.60 30.93
CA ARG A 35 -37.37 19.91 32.20
C ARG A 35 -38.88 19.93 32.47
N HIS A 36 -39.52 18.79 32.76
CA HIS A 36 -40.43 18.64 33.92
C HIS A 36 -40.96 17.20 34.14
N CYS A 37 -41.44 16.99 35.36
CA CYS A 37 -41.64 15.78 36.17
C CYS A 37 -42.75 14.80 35.75
N GLY A 38 -42.80 13.65 36.45
CA GLY A 38 -44.05 12.92 36.69
C GLY A 38 -43.87 11.49 37.18
N ASP A 39 -44.37 11.19 38.38
CA ASP A 39 -44.27 9.93 39.11
C ASP A 39 -44.87 8.68 38.42
N GLY A 40 -44.23 7.54 38.66
CA GLY A 40 -44.88 6.25 38.86
C GLY A 40 -45.43 5.49 37.63
N ALA A 41 -44.57 4.70 36.96
CA ALA A 41 -44.86 3.31 36.55
C ALA A 41 -43.70 2.71 35.74
N ARG A 42 -43.52 1.40 35.90
CA ARG A 42 -42.46 0.54 35.34
C ARG A 42 -42.15 0.80 33.86
N LEU A 43 -40.87 1.01 33.56
CA LEU A 43 -40.16 0.54 32.36
C LEU A 43 -38.65 0.67 32.62
N ARG A 44 -37.94 -0.46 32.73
CA ARG A 44 -36.48 -0.48 32.85
C ARG A 44 -35.87 -0.03 31.51
N ARG A 45 -35.56 1.26 31.38
CA ARG A 45 -34.60 1.82 30.42
C ARG A 45 -33.44 2.41 31.22
N CYS A 46 -32.28 1.76 31.15
CA CYS A 46 -31.04 2.36 31.69
C CYS A 46 -30.59 3.48 30.74
N THR A 47 -30.69 4.70 31.23
CA THR A 47 -30.12 5.91 30.66
C THR A 47 -28.59 5.86 30.75
N ILE A 48 -27.89 5.97 29.62
CA ILE A 48 -26.44 6.22 29.61
C ILE A 48 -26.23 7.70 29.92
N LEU A 49 -25.75 8.00 31.12
CA LEU A 49 -25.25 9.32 31.53
C LEU A 49 -23.90 9.57 30.85
N SER A 50 -23.84 10.61 30.03
CA SER A 50 -22.59 11.18 29.52
C SER A 50 -21.86 11.93 30.65
N ALA A 51 -20.67 11.47 31.02
CA ALA A 51 -19.69 12.29 31.72
C ALA A 51 -18.28 11.77 31.42
N VAL A 52 -17.61 12.36 30.42
CA VAL A 52 -16.15 12.36 30.39
C VAL A 52 -15.72 13.82 30.49
N ARG A 53 -15.59 14.29 31.75
CA ARG A 53 -14.66 15.39 32.05
C ARG A 53 -13.26 14.79 32.00
N SER A 54 -12.40 15.40 31.21
CA SER A 54 -10.97 15.12 31.19
C SER A 54 -10.37 15.25 32.58
N ARG A 55 -9.72 14.19 33.06
CA ARG A 55 -8.48 14.34 33.82
C ARG A 55 -7.43 13.49 33.12
N ALA A 56 -6.29 14.13 32.90
CA ALA A 56 -5.08 13.54 32.39
C ALA A 56 -4.61 12.40 33.30
N GLU A 57 -3.72 11.57 32.73
CA GLU A 57 -2.97 10.45 33.30
C GLU A 57 -3.59 9.05 33.00
N ASP A 58 -2.80 8.26 32.24
CA ASP A 58 -2.97 6.89 31.72
C ASP A 58 -4.01 6.60 30.61
N GLN A 59 -3.54 6.42 29.37
CA GLN A 59 -4.31 5.87 28.24
C GLN A 59 -3.50 4.82 27.45
N PRO A 60 -4.05 3.60 27.26
CA PRO A 60 -3.75 2.76 26.12
C PRO A 60 -5.03 2.52 25.31
N TYR A 61 -5.55 3.54 24.63
CA TYR A 61 -6.64 3.37 23.67
C TYR A 61 -6.33 4.18 22.42
N ARG A 62 -5.98 3.49 21.32
CA ARG A 62 -5.79 4.09 19.99
C ARG A 62 -7.08 3.88 19.20
N CYS A 63 -7.79 4.96 18.90
CA CYS A 63 -8.95 4.92 18.01
C CYS A 63 -8.50 5.18 16.57
N GLU A 64 -8.51 4.16 15.72
CA GLU A 64 -8.35 4.31 14.28
C GLU A 64 -9.72 4.64 13.64
N GLY A 65 -9.77 5.70 12.83
CA GLY A 65 -10.98 6.12 12.13
C GLY A 65 -11.09 5.42 10.78
N TYR A 66 -12.19 4.70 10.55
CA TYR A 66 -12.53 4.13 9.24
C TYR A 66 -13.54 5.04 8.52
N ARG A 67 -13.40 5.21 7.20
CA ARG A 67 -14.38 5.94 6.39
C ARG A 67 -15.60 5.05 6.12
N LEU A 68 -16.79 5.63 6.16
CA LEU A 68 -18.07 4.93 5.95
C LEU A 68 -18.19 4.27 4.56
N ASP A 69 -17.38 4.69 3.58
CA ASP A 69 -17.38 4.12 2.23
C ASP A 69 -16.78 2.69 2.19
N ASP A 70 -15.93 2.32 3.16
CA ASP A 70 -15.33 0.98 3.28
C ASP A 70 -16.36 -0.11 3.63
N VAL A 71 -17.52 0.27 4.15
CA VAL A 71 -18.54 -0.66 4.65
C VAL A 71 -19.42 -1.19 3.50
N ARG A 72 -19.37 -0.58 2.31
CA ARG A 72 -20.20 -1.03 1.17
C ARG A 72 -19.69 -2.27 0.45
N ASN A 73 -18.45 -2.70 0.69
CA ASN A 73 -17.83 -3.87 0.04
C ASN A 73 -17.06 -4.78 1.01
N GLY A 74 -17.59 -5.10 2.19
CA GLY A 74 -17.16 -6.29 2.96
C GLY A 74 -15.67 -6.47 3.30
N GLY A 75 -14.81 -5.45 3.16
CA GLY A 75 -13.34 -5.60 3.32
C GLY A 75 -12.56 -5.83 2.02
N THR A 76 -13.21 -5.86 0.85
CA THR A 76 -12.58 -6.00 -0.47
C THR A 76 -12.57 -4.66 -1.21
N TRP A 77 -11.41 -4.28 -1.73
CA TRP A 77 -11.22 -3.12 -2.61
C TRP A 77 -10.24 -3.45 -3.73
N ARG A 78 -10.55 -3.08 -4.97
CA ARG A 78 -9.62 -3.25 -6.10
C ARG A 78 -9.72 -2.07 -7.06
N HIS A 79 -8.58 -1.49 -7.39
CA HIS A 79 -8.42 -0.61 -8.54
C HIS A 79 -8.36 -1.45 -9.80
N GLU A 80 -9.34 -1.26 -10.68
CA GLU A 80 -9.39 -1.86 -12.01
C GLU A 80 -8.66 -0.95 -13.02
N GLY A 81 -8.01 -1.56 -14.01
CA GLY A 81 -7.33 -0.82 -15.08
C GLY A 81 -6.04 -0.10 -14.66
N VAL A 82 -5.39 -0.51 -13.56
CA VAL A 82 -4.05 -0.04 -13.23
C VAL A 82 -3.08 -0.55 -14.30
N PRO A 83 -2.34 0.32 -15.01
CA PRO A 83 -1.40 -0.12 -16.03
C PRO A 83 -0.31 -1.02 -15.45
N TYR A 84 0.02 -2.09 -16.16
CA TYR A 84 1.17 -2.92 -15.84
C TYR A 84 2.37 -2.48 -16.68
N TYR A 85 3.50 -2.29 -16.01
CA TYR A 85 4.80 -2.13 -16.66
C TYR A 85 5.80 -3.16 -16.15
N SER A 86 6.56 -3.73 -17.08
CA SER A 86 7.77 -4.50 -16.75
C SER A 86 8.88 -3.53 -16.36
N GLN A 87 9.75 -3.94 -15.42
CA GLN A 87 10.96 -3.18 -15.10
C GLN A 87 11.98 -3.23 -16.25
N TRP A 88 11.84 -4.20 -17.16
CA TRP A 88 12.52 -4.27 -18.44
C TRP A 88 11.60 -3.75 -19.57
N GLY A 89 12.09 -3.72 -20.81
CA GLY A 89 11.37 -3.14 -21.94
C GLY A 89 10.07 -3.87 -22.28
N SER A 90 10.09 -5.20 -22.19
CA SER A 90 8.98 -6.08 -22.52
C SER A 90 8.67 -7.05 -21.38
N ALA A 91 7.39 -7.37 -21.17
CA ALA A 91 6.95 -8.38 -20.21
C ALA A 91 7.50 -9.78 -20.55
N ASP A 92 7.45 -10.17 -21.82
CA ASP A 92 7.91 -11.49 -22.28
C ASP A 92 9.44 -11.67 -22.19
N TRP A 93 10.18 -10.57 -22.00
CA TRP A 93 11.63 -10.60 -21.84
C TRP A 93 12.09 -10.88 -20.41
N VAL A 94 11.18 -10.83 -19.44
CA VAL A 94 11.51 -11.09 -18.04
C VAL A 94 12.08 -12.49 -17.85
N ALA A 95 11.41 -13.52 -18.35
CA ALA A 95 11.85 -14.92 -18.23
C ALA A 95 13.23 -15.16 -18.90
N PRO A 96 13.48 -14.75 -20.17
CA PRO A 96 14.83 -14.79 -20.74
C PRO A 96 15.93 -14.18 -19.84
N ILE A 97 15.67 -13.03 -19.24
CA ILE A 97 16.65 -12.32 -18.43
C ILE A 97 16.89 -13.05 -17.11
N VAL A 98 15.83 -13.37 -16.36
CA VAL A 98 15.97 -13.91 -14.99
C VAL A 98 16.26 -15.40 -14.93
N GLU A 99 15.84 -16.18 -15.94
CA GLU A 99 16.02 -17.64 -15.95
C GLU A 99 17.23 -18.07 -16.76
N ARG A 100 17.55 -17.36 -17.85
CA ARG A 100 18.62 -17.74 -18.79
C ARG A 100 19.80 -16.78 -18.80
N GLY A 101 19.72 -15.66 -18.06
CA GLY A 101 20.78 -14.66 -18.03
C GLY A 101 20.95 -13.92 -19.36
N ALA A 102 19.88 -13.82 -20.17
CA ALA A 102 19.91 -13.04 -21.40
C ALA A 102 20.28 -11.58 -21.12
N ASP A 103 20.98 -10.93 -22.06
CA ASP A 103 21.30 -9.50 -21.93
C ASP A 103 19.98 -8.71 -22.07
N PRO A 104 19.59 -7.89 -21.07
CA PRO A 104 18.36 -7.11 -21.15
C PRO A 104 18.36 -6.11 -22.32
N CYS A 105 19.51 -5.77 -22.91
CA CYS A 105 19.59 -4.95 -24.13
C CYS A 105 19.27 -5.72 -25.43
N GLU A 106 19.10 -7.04 -25.39
CA GLU A 106 18.58 -7.82 -26.52
C GLU A 106 17.06 -7.67 -26.68
N ASP A 107 16.37 -7.17 -25.65
CA ASP A 107 14.96 -6.80 -25.71
C ASP A 107 14.76 -5.61 -26.66
N PRO A 108 14.05 -5.75 -27.80
CA PRO A 108 13.90 -4.67 -28.78
C PRO A 108 13.25 -3.41 -28.21
N HIS A 109 12.52 -3.51 -27.10
CA HIS A 109 11.82 -2.39 -26.46
C HIS A 109 12.58 -1.79 -25.28
N TRP A 110 13.83 -2.16 -25.02
CA TRP A 110 14.57 -1.68 -23.84
C TRP A 110 14.64 -0.15 -23.75
N ARG A 111 14.71 0.54 -24.90
CA ARG A 111 14.74 2.01 -25.00
C ARG A 111 13.40 2.69 -24.67
N ALA A 112 12.29 1.96 -24.62
CA ALA A 112 10.98 2.52 -24.26
C ALA A 112 10.98 3.14 -22.85
N SER A 113 11.85 2.66 -21.97
CA SER A 113 12.06 3.20 -20.63
C SER A 113 12.85 4.52 -20.60
N GLY A 114 13.28 5.04 -21.76
CA GLY A 114 13.97 6.32 -21.92
C GLY A 114 15.49 6.26 -21.85
N PHE A 115 16.09 5.07 -21.68
CA PHE A 115 17.54 4.92 -21.68
C PHE A 115 18.11 5.04 -23.11
N THR A 116 19.23 5.74 -23.27
CA THR A 116 19.97 5.84 -24.54
C THR A 116 21.20 4.94 -24.56
N GLU A 117 21.85 4.76 -23.41
CA GLU A 117 23.07 3.98 -23.25
C GLU A 117 22.79 2.56 -22.74
N ALA A 118 23.24 1.56 -23.49
CA ALA A 118 23.03 0.15 -23.19
C ALA A 118 23.64 -0.25 -21.83
N ASP A 119 24.86 0.23 -21.53
CA ASP A 119 25.56 -0.08 -20.28
C ASP A 119 24.80 0.45 -19.06
N ALA A 120 24.27 1.67 -19.16
CA ALA A 120 23.43 2.26 -18.12
C ALA A 120 22.15 1.44 -17.92
N TYR A 121 21.49 1.04 -19.01
CA TYR A 121 20.28 0.21 -18.92
C TYR A 121 20.56 -1.16 -18.31
N ARG A 122 21.58 -1.91 -18.76
CA ARG A 122 21.96 -3.21 -18.18
C ARG A 122 22.21 -3.11 -16.68
N PHE A 123 22.88 -2.04 -16.26
CA PHE A 123 23.14 -1.80 -14.85
C PHE A 123 21.85 -1.51 -14.10
N TRP A 124 21.04 -0.55 -14.56
CA TRP A 124 19.90 -0.06 -13.79
C TRP A 124 18.66 -0.92 -13.88
N ALA A 125 18.33 -1.50 -15.03
CA ALA A 125 17.04 -2.17 -15.30
C ALA A 125 16.68 -3.25 -14.27
N LYS A 126 17.67 -3.95 -13.69
CA LYS A 126 17.45 -4.95 -12.64
C LYS A 126 17.05 -4.36 -11.27
N ARG A 127 17.04 -3.04 -11.12
CA ARG A 127 16.86 -2.30 -9.85
C ARG A 127 15.71 -1.29 -9.87
N LEU A 128 14.97 -1.22 -10.99
CA LEU A 128 13.95 -0.20 -11.21
C LEU A 128 12.54 -0.59 -10.74
N CYS A 129 12.35 -1.76 -10.12
CA CYS A 129 11.01 -2.22 -9.72
C CYS A 129 10.20 -1.18 -8.93
N GLY A 130 10.83 -0.42 -8.04
CA GLY A 130 10.17 0.66 -7.31
C GLY A 130 9.72 1.83 -8.19
N LEU A 131 10.57 2.28 -9.11
CA LEU A 131 10.20 3.32 -10.09
C LEU A 131 9.15 2.83 -11.08
N THR A 132 9.18 1.56 -11.47
CA THR A 132 8.14 0.95 -12.32
C THR A 132 6.79 0.86 -11.61
N CYS A 133 6.78 0.58 -10.30
CA CYS A 133 5.56 0.65 -9.49
C CYS A 133 5.02 2.08 -9.40
N LEU A 134 5.91 3.07 -9.22
CA LEU A 134 5.54 4.49 -9.22
C LEU A 134 4.95 4.90 -10.57
N GLU A 135 5.61 4.58 -11.68
CA GLU A 135 5.15 4.85 -13.04
C GLU A 135 3.73 4.31 -13.28
N SER A 136 3.48 3.07 -12.89
CA SER A 136 2.15 2.45 -12.97
C SER A 136 1.09 3.24 -12.19
N ALA A 137 1.44 3.73 -10.99
CA ALA A 137 0.53 4.51 -10.15
C ALA A 137 0.29 5.93 -10.70
N LEU A 138 1.34 6.58 -11.21
CA LEU A 138 1.24 7.93 -11.79
C LEU A 138 0.35 7.91 -13.04
N ASP A 139 0.56 6.95 -13.95
CA ASP A 139 -0.28 6.78 -15.13
C ASP A 139 -1.73 6.43 -14.76
N TYR A 140 -1.93 5.56 -13.78
CA TYR A 140 -3.28 5.24 -13.29
C TYR A 140 -4.02 6.47 -12.77
N TRP A 141 -3.31 7.38 -12.10
CA TRP A 141 -3.88 8.64 -11.59
C TRP A 141 -3.87 9.79 -12.61
N GLY A 142 -3.33 9.58 -13.82
CA GLY A 142 -3.20 10.64 -14.84
C GLY A 142 -2.23 11.75 -14.44
N VAL A 143 -1.25 11.46 -13.59
CA VAL A 143 -0.22 12.41 -13.16
C VAL A 143 0.92 12.37 -14.18
N ALA A 144 1.20 13.50 -14.82
CA ALA A 144 2.27 13.60 -15.79
C ALA A 144 3.63 13.31 -15.14
N HIS A 145 4.48 12.55 -15.84
CA HIS A 145 5.82 12.23 -15.41
C HIS A 145 6.78 12.09 -16.59
N ALA A 146 8.08 12.20 -16.31
CA ALA A 146 9.13 11.95 -17.29
C ALA A 146 9.31 10.44 -17.54
N PRO A 147 10.00 10.02 -18.62
CA PRO A 147 10.37 8.62 -18.81
C PRO A 147 11.19 8.07 -17.64
N ARG A 148 11.13 6.75 -17.42
CA ARG A 148 11.77 6.08 -16.27
C ARG A 148 13.26 6.39 -16.11
N ALA A 149 14.01 6.52 -17.20
CA ALA A 149 15.43 6.90 -17.15
C ALA A 149 15.65 8.29 -16.53
N GLN A 150 14.81 9.28 -16.87
CA GLN A 150 14.90 10.62 -16.29
C GLN A 150 14.42 10.64 -14.84
N MET A 151 13.34 9.91 -14.52
CA MET A 151 12.92 9.72 -13.13
C MET A 151 14.01 9.06 -12.28
N LEU A 152 14.81 8.15 -12.84
CA LEU A 152 15.96 7.57 -12.15
C LEU A 152 17.04 8.62 -11.86
N GLU A 153 17.35 9.51 -12.81
CA GLU A 153 18.32 10.59 -12.60
C GLU A 153 17.89 11.52 -11.46
N GLU A 154 16.62 11.92 -11.43
CA GLU A 154 16.07 12.71 -10.33
C GLU A 154 16.12 11.93 -9.00
N ALA A 155 15.68 10.66 -9.01
CA ALA A 155 15.71 9.80 -7.84
C ALA A 155 17.14 9.70 -7.26
N LEU A 156 18.17 9.60 -8.10
CA LEU A 156 19.58 9.60 -7.68
C LEU A 156 19.97 10.93 -7.01
N GLN A 157 19.59 12.07 -7.59
CA GLN A 157 19.87 13.39 -7.03
C GLN A 157 19.21 13.59 -5.66
N HIS A 158 18.06 12.96 -5.44
CA HIS A 158 17.34 12.98 -4.18
C HIS A 158 17.77 11.88 -3.19
N GLY A 159 18.77 11.06 -3.53
CA GLY A 159 19.29 10.01 -2.64
C GLY A 159 18.35 8.81 -2.47
N VAL A 160 17.41 8.62 -3.40
CA VAL A 160 16.50 7.45 -3.47
C VAL A 160 17.29 6.16 -3.72
N TYR A 161 18.35 6.27 -4.51
CA TYR A 161 19.30 5.20 -4.77
C TYR A 161 20.71 5.67 -4.39
N ARG A 162 21.50 4.77 -3.82
CA ARG A 162 22.90 5.04 -3.48
C ARG A 162 23.79 3.97 -4.10
N VAL A 163 24.72 4.40 -4.95
CA VAL A 163 25.79 3.55 -5.46
C VAL A 163 26.85 3.45 -4.36
N ARG A 164 27.21 2.22 -4.01
CA ARG A 164 28.23 1.91 -3.00
C ARG A 164 29.62 1.94 -3.66
N GLU A 165 30.66 2.06 -2.83
CA GLU A 165 32.06 2.06 -3.29
C GLU A 165 32.46 0.77 -4.02
N ASP A 166 31.81 -0.36 -3.69
CA ASP A 166 32.02 -1.66 -4.33
C ASP A 166 31.32 -1.81 -5.69
N GLY A 167 30.69 -0.75 -6.22
CA GLY A 167 29.90 -0.78 -7.45
C GLY A 167 28.50 -1.39 -7.28
N GLY A 168 28.14 -1.81 -6.06
CA GLY A 168 26.79 -2.19 -5.69
C GLY A 168 25.85 -0.99 -5.63
N VAL A 169 24.55 -1.27 -5.52
CA VAL A 169 23.54 -0.23 -5.30
C VAL A 169 22.66 -0.69 -4.16
N ASP A 170 22.42 0.20 -3.19
CA ASP A 170 21.42 -0.05 -2.16
C ASP A 170 20.02 -0.14 -2.80
N GLY A 171 19.14 -0.94 -2.21
CA GLY A 171 17.74 -0.94 -2.60
C GLY A 171 17.12 0.46 -2.48
N LEU A 172 16.03 0.71 -3.19
CA LEU A 172 15.29 1.96 -3.13
C LEU A 172 15.04 2.36 -1.65
N ILE A 173 15.52 3.54 -1.26
CA ILE A 173 15.46 4.03 0.11
C ILE A 173 14.15 4.80 0.32
N TYR A 174 13.29 4.33 1.22
CA TYR A 174 11.88 4.77 1.31
C TYR A 174 11.70 6.22 1.73
N ARG A 175 12.49 6.72 2.70
CA ARG A 175 12.32 8.10 3.18
C ARG A 175 12.73 9.14 2.11
N PRO A 176 13.89 9.02 1.44
CA PRO A 176 14.21 9.86 0.30
C PRO A 176 13.19 9.74 -0.83
N PHE A 177 12.73 8.53 -1.14
CA PHE A 177 11.69 8.31 -2.14
C PHE A 177 10.40 9.07 -1.80
N ALA A 178 9.91 8.94 -0.56
CA ALA A 178 8.73 9.64 -0.09
C ALA A 178 8.85 11.15 -0.27
N GLY A 179 9.96 11.74 0.18
CA GLY A 179 10.19 13.18 0.07
C GLY A 179 10.27 13.68 -1.37
N TRP A 180 10.94 12.94 -2.25
CA TRP A 180 11.01 13.28 -3.67
C TRP A 180 9.66 13.16 -4.37
N VAL A 181 8.95 12.04 -4.17
CA VAL A 181 7.67 11.78 -4.83
C VAL A 181 6.59 12.78 -4.40
N GLU A 182 6.58 13.17 -3.12
CA GLU A 182 5.71 14.24 -2.62
C GLU A 182 6.02 15.58 -3.28
N ALA A 183 7.30 15.94 -3.39
CA ALA A 183 7.72 17.22 -3.97
C ALA A 183 7.49 17.30 -5.49
N ALA A 184 7.76 16.21 -6.22
CA ALA A 184 7.71 16.17 -7.68
C ALA A 184 6.29 15.93 -8.22
N PHE A 185 5.49 15.09 -7.55
CA PHE A 185 4.21 14.62 -8.08
C PHE A 185 3.01 14.93 -7.18
N GLY A 186 3.22 15.44 -5.96
CA GLY A 186 2.15 15.67 -4.99
C GLY A 186 1.54 14.38 -4.42
N VAL A 187 2.15 13.22 -4.70
CA VAL A 187 1.73 11.90 -4.19
C VAL A 187 2.22 11.77 -2.76
N HIS A 188 1.30 11.60 -1.81
CA HIS A 188 1.65 11.44 -0.41
C HIS A 188 2.11 10.02 -0.12
N VAL A 189 3.22 9.87 0.63
CA VAL A 189 3.84 8.56 0.87
C VAL A 189 3.96 8.29 2.37
N GLU A 190 3.30 7.24 2.85
CA GLU A 190 3.46 6.76 4.23
C GLU A 190 4.32 5.49 4.24
N VAL A 191 5.45 5.54 4.94
CA VAL A 191 6.36 4.40 5.06
C VAL A 191 5.83 3.40 6.10
N MET A 192 5.71 2.14 5.68
CA MET A 192 5.28 1.01 6.51
C MET A 192 6.49 0.18 6.93
N ILE A 193 6.63 -0.09 8.24
CA ILE A 193 7.72 -0.87 8.83
C ILE A 193 7.12 -1.83 9.85
N ASP A 194 7.61 -3.08 9.86
CA ASP A 194 7.15 -4.16 10.73
C ASP A 194 5.65 -4.52 10.59
N GLU A 195 5.06 -4.22 9.44
CA GLU A 195 3.68 -4.58 9.10
C GLU A 195 3.64 -5.91 8.33
N ASP A 196 2.69 -6.80 8.63
CA ASP A 196 2.45 -7.97 7.78
C ASP A 196 1.71 -7.58 6.49
N ILE A 197 1.59 -8.53 5.56
CA ILE A 197 0.96 -8.25 4.26
C ILE A 197 -0.51 -7.89 4.38
N ALA A 198 -1.25 -8.42 5.37
CA ALA A 198 -2.66 -8.09 5.55
C ALA A 198 -2.82 -6.64 6.05
N ALA A 199 -1.97 -6.22 6.99
CA ALA A 199 -1.91 -4.84 7.47
C ALA A 199 -1.49 -3.87 6.36
N SER A 200 -0.46 -4.20 5.57
CA SER A 200 -0.04 -3.38 4.43
C SER A 200 -1.12 -3.30 3.35
N ALA A 201 -1.80 -4.42 3.06
CA ALA A 201 -2.91 -4.44 2.11
C ALA A 201 -4.10 -3.62 2.60
N ALA A 202 -4.39 -3.59 3.90
CA ALA A 202 -5.48 -2.81 4.48
C ALA A 202 -5.34 -1.29 4.25
N ARG A 203 -4.14 -0.80 3.90
CA ARG A 203 -3.93 0.59 3.48
C ARG A 203 -4.53 0.90 2.11
N VAL A 204 -4.79 -0.12 1.28
CA VAL A 204 -5.36 0.05 -0.06
C VAL A 204 -6.85 0.40 0.04
N ASP A 205 -7.20 1.56 -0.50
CA ASP A 205 -8.54 2.16 -0.49
C ASP A 205 -8.77 2.96 -1.78
N ALA A 206 -9.87 3.72 -1.87
CA ALA A 206 -10.23 4.45 -3.08
C ALA A 206 -9.19 5.44 -3.64
N ASP A 207 -8.28 5.90 -2.81
CA ASP A 207 -7.28 6.90 -3.16
C ASP A 207 -5.84 6.37 -2.99
N THR A 208 -5.67 5.14 -2.51
CA THR A 208 -4.40 4.64 -1.99
C THR A 208 -4.02 3.29 -2.60
N LEU A 209 -2.83 3.23 -3.18
CA LEU A 209 -2.15 1.99 -3.59
C LEU A 209 -1.03 1.68 -2.59
N ALA A 210 -0.43 0.50 -2.64
CA ALA A 210 0.72 0.18 -1.79
C ALA A 210 1.88 -0.43 -2.59
N ILE A 211 3.09 0.07 -2.39
CA ILE A 211 4.33 -0.54 -2.89
C ILE A 211 4.95 -1.33 -1.75
N VAL A 212 4.97 -2.67 -1.85
CA VAL A 212 5.47 -3.53 -0.76
C VAL A 212 6.74 -4.25 -1.14
N SER A 213 7.61 -4.46 -0.15
CA SER A 213 8.86 -5.20 -0.33
C SER A 213 8.63 -6.69 -0.23
N VAL A 214 9.14 -7.39 -1.22
CA VAL A 214 9.08 -8.84 -1.31
C VAL A 214 10.43 -9.39 -1.74
N SER A 215 10.63 -10.69 -1.52
CA SER A 215 11.68 -11.44 -2.20
C SER A 215 11.39 -11.52 -3.71
N PRO A 216 12.39 -11.39 -4.59
CA PRO A 216 12.23 -11.55 -6.03
C PRO A 216 11.64 -12.92 -6.44
N GLU A 217 11.72 -13.92 -5.55
CA GLU A 217 11.27 -15.29 -5.74
C GLU A 217 9.74 -15.41 -5.79
N ILE A 218 9.00 -14.35 -5.43
CA ILE A 218 7.54 -14.27 -5.63
C ILE A 218 7.12 -14.46 -7.10
N ARG A 219 8.06 -14.35 -8.05
CA ARG A 219 7.90 -14.80 -9.45
C ARG A 219 7.43 -16.25 -9.57
N TYR A 220 7.75 -17.08 -8.58
CA TYR A 220 7.44 -18.51 -8.53
C TYR A 220 6.78 -18.85 -7.19
N PRO A 221 5.50 -18.50 -6.99
CA PRO A 221 4.82 -18.66 -5.70
C PRO A 221 4.81 -20.10 -5.19
N GLU A 222 4.96 -21.09 -6.06
CA GLU A 222 5.02 -22.51 -5.69
C GLU A 222 6.36 -22.92 -5.06
N ARG A 223 7.43 -22.14 -5.25
CA ARG A 223 8.77 -22.46 -4.77
C ARG A 223 8.99 -22.00 -3.33
N GLU A 224 10.00 -22.58 -2.70
CA GLU A 224 10.50 -22.09 -1.41
C GLU A 224 11.14 -20.71 -1.58
N ASN A 225 11.07 -19.89 -0.54
CA ASN A 225 11.68 -18.57 -0.52
C ASN A 225 12.94 -18.57 0.36
N PRO A 226 14.15 -18.45 -0.21
CA PRO A 226 15.40 -18.49 0.53
C PRO A 226 15.77 -17.15 1.21
N GLY A 227 15.08 -16.04 0.89
CA GLY A 227 15.49 -14.70 1.31
C GLY A 227 14.32 -13.74 1.60
N GLN A 228 14.63 -12.52 2.06
CA GLN A 228 13.61 -11.50 2.31
C GLN A 228 13.98 -10.17 1.65
N GLY A 229 13.00 -9.56 0.98
CA GLY A 229 13.16 -8.26 0.33
C GLY A 229 14.06 -8.30 -0.91
N GLY A 230 14.49 -7.13 -1.37
CA GLY A 230 15.29 -6.99 -2.60
C GLY A 230 14.45 -6.76 -3.86
N HIS A 231 13.12 -6.86 -3.75
CA HIS A 231 12.17 -6.53 -4.81
C HIS A 231 10.98 -5.72 -4.27
N LEU A 232 10.28 -5.03 -5.17
CA LEU A 232 9.09 -4.23 -4.90
C LEU A 232 7.97 -4.61 -5.88
N ILE A 233 6.75 -4.74 -5.36
CA ILE A 233 5.53 -4.96 -6.14
C ILE A 233 4.50 -3.89 -5.80
N LEU A 234 3.58 -3.61 -6.73
CA LEU A 234 2.49 -2.66 -6.55
C LEU A 234 1.20 -3.40 -6.22
N LEU A 235 0.75 -3.33 -4.97
CA LEU A 235 -0.60 -3.74 -4.60
C LEU A 235 -1.60 -2.69 -5.09
N HIS A 236 -2.58 -3.15 -5.84
CA HIS A 236 -3.69 -2.32 -6.33
C HIS A 236 -5.07 -2.88 -5.94
N GLY A 237 -5.09 -3.94 -5.12
CA GLY A 237 -6.31 -4.38 -4.48
C GLY A 237 -6.05 -5.28 -3.28
N ARG A 238 -7.04 -5.35 -2.41
CA ARG A 238 -7.15 -6.26 -1.26
C ARG A 238 -8.49 -6.95 -1.30
N GLY A 239 -8.52 -8.22 -0.92
CA GLY A 239 -9.74 -8.97 -0.66
C GLY A 239 -9.67 -9.65 0.70
N ASP A 240 -10.73 -10.38 1.04
CA ASP A 240 -10.86 -11.04 2.34
C ASP A 240 -9.76 -12.09 2.61
N GLY A 241 -9.16 -12.66 1.55
CA GLY A 241 -8.14 -13.71 1.65
C GLY A 241 -6.82 -13.46 0.92
N GLY A 242 -6.69 -12.34 0.21
CA GLY A 242 -5.50 -12.10 -0.61
C GLY A 242 -5.42 -10.69 -1.18
N VAL A 243 -4.46 -10.50 -2.09
CA VAL A 243 -4.17 -9.20 -2.71
C VAL A 243 -4.04 -9.32 -4.21
N TRP A 244 -4.40 -8.23 -4.90
CA TRP A 244 -4.10 -8.03 -6.31
C TRP A 244 -2.87 -7.13 -6.46
N PHE A 245 -1.92 -7.55 -7.30
CA PHE A 245 -0.69 -6.80 -7.50
C PHE A 245 -0.13 -6.92 -8.91
N HIS A 246 0.66 -5.91 -9.26
CA HIS A 246 1.60 -5.93 -10.38
C HIS A 246 2.99 -6.27 -9.87
N ASN A 247 3.63 -7.23 -10.54
CA ASN A 247 5.02 -7.63 -10.32
C ASN A 247 5.87 -7.15 -11.51
N PRO A 248 6.57 -6.01 -11.40
CA PRO A 248 7.40 -5.48 -12.49
C PRO A 248 8.44 -6.46 -13.00
N SER A 249 8.79 -7.44 -12.17
CA SER A 249 9.79 -8.44 -12.48
C SER A 249 9.19 -9.83 -12.67
N GLY A 250 7.87 -9.95 -12.74
CA GLY A 250 7.16 -11.22 -12.84
C GLY A 250 7.52 -12.01 -14.10
N VAL A 251 7.44 -13.33 -14.02
CA VAL A 251 7.33 -14.20 -15.20
C VAL A 251 5.87 -14.63 -15.32
N ALA A 252 5.39 -14.87 -16.54
CA ALA A 252 4.01 -15.30 -16.75
C ALA A 252 3.69 -16.58 -15.95
N PRO A 253 2.53 -16.68 -15.29
CA PRO A 253 1.43 -15.72 -15.28
C PRO A 253 1.51 -14.66 -14.16
N TYR A 254 2.57 -14.63 -13.36
CA TYR A 254 2.71 -13.80 -12.15
C TYR A 254 3.29 -12.40 -12.44
N GLN A 255 2.74 -11.73 -13.46
CA GLN A 255 3.19 -10.41 -13.93
C GLN A 255 2.20 -9.30 -13.58
N ALA A 256 1.00 -9.37 -14.16
CA ALA A 256 0.00 -8.32 -14.08
C ALA A 256 -1.28 -8.86 -13.45
N ASP A 257 -1.97 -8.01 -12.67
CA ASP A 257 -3.26 -8.32 -12.03
C ASP A 257 -3.22 -9.63 -11.23
N VAL A 258 -2.06 -9.94 -10.66
CA VAL A 258 -1.80 -11.19 -9.99
C VAL A 258 -2.60 -11.22 -8.71
N TRP A 259 -3.41 -12.24 -8.53
CA TRP A 259 -4.05 -12.51 -7.25
C TRP A 259 -3.33 -13.64 -6.53
N LEU A 260 -2.92 -13.40 -5.28
CA LEU A 260 -2.40 -14.44 -4.39
C LEU A 260 -3.01 -14.35 -2.99
N PRO A 261 -3.20 -15.49 -2.31
CA PRO A 261 -3.58 -15.52 -0.89
C PRO A 261 -2.56 -14.81 0.00
N TYR A 262 -3.02 -14.20 1.09
CA TYR A 262 -2.14 -13.55 2.07
C TYR A 262 -1.06 -14.49 2.60
N GLU A 263 -1.41 -15.76 2.88
CA GLU A 263 -0.47 -16.79 3.32
C GLU A 263 0.66 -16.99 2.31
N THR A 264 0.34 -17.02 1.02
CA THR A 264 1.32 -17.17 -0.05
C THR A 264 2.25 -15.96 -0.10
N VAL A 265 1.70 -14.74 -0.10
CA VAL A 265 2.50 -13.51 -0.19
C VAL A 265 3.34 -13.28 1.08
N ALA A 266 2.82 -13.66 2.26
CA ALA A 266 3.51 -13.53 3.53
C ALA A 266 4.86 -14.26 3.55
N ARG A 267 5.01 -15.37 2.83
CA ARG A 267 6.30 -16.09 2.68
C ARG A 267 7.37 -15.24 2.00
N PHE A 268 6.98 -14.31 1.14
CA PHE A 268 7.89 -13.45 0.37
C PHE A 268 7.98 -12.03 0.94
N HIS A 269 6.96 -11.56 1.64
CA HIS A 269 6.86 -10.20 2.15
C HIS A 269 7.93 -9.89 3.20
N ALA A 270 8.61 -8.77 3.01
CA ALA A 270 9.72 -8.35 3.87
C ALA A 270 9.28 -7.44 5.03
N ARG A 271 7.98 -7.47 5.35
CA ARG A 271 7.31 -6.73 6.42
C ARG A 271 7.47 -5.21 6.37
N ARG A 272 7.56 -4.66 5.15
CA ARG A 272 7.80 -3.23 4.94
C ARG A 272 7.35 -2.81 3.55
N GLY A 273 7.06 -1.53 3.40
CA GLY A 273 6.63 -0.94 2.14
C GLY A 273 6.27 0.52 2.29
N MET A 274 5.45 0.99 1.37
CA MET A 274 4.96 2.36 1.32
C MET A 274 3.51 2.36 0.85
N ALA A 275 2.62 2.99 1.61
CA ALA A 275 1.30 3.35 1.10
C ALA A 275 1.43 4.66 0.34
N ILE A 276 0.97 4.69 -0.91
CA ILE A 276 1.04 5.86 -1.78
C ILE A 276 -0.38 6.32 -2.07
N ARG A 277 -0.66 7.59 -1.76
CA ARG A 277 -1.99 8.18 -1.92
C ARG A 277 -1.95 9.25 -2.99
N ARG A 278 -2.91 9.19 -3.90
CA ARG A 278 -3.01 10.11 -5.04
C ARG A 278 -2.94 11.60 -4.61
N PRO A 279 -2.47 12.49 -5.50
CA PRO A 279 -2.54 13.93 -5.28
C PRO A 279 -4.00 14.40 -5.13
N ARG A 280 -4.18 15.49 -4.39
CA ARG A 280 -5.50 16.12 -4.17
C ARG A 280 -5.90 17.03 -5.31
#